data_AF-A0A2V7B5H4-F1
#
_entry.id   AF-A0A2V7B5H4-F1
#
_cell.length_a   1.000
_cell.length_b   1.000
_cell.length_c   1.000
_cell.angle_alpha   90.00
_cell.angle_beta   90.00
_cell.angle_gamma   90.00
#
_symmetry.space_group_name_H-M   'P 1'
#
loop_
_entity.id
_entity.type
_entity.pdbx_description
1 polymer ?
#
loop_
_entity_poly.entity_id
_entity_poly.type
_entity_poly.pdbx_seq_one_letter_code
_entity_poly.pdbx_strand_id
1 'polypeptide(L)' 'MAIRARLANITPQGQRQRFVTGVIALAASVIAAGVLIVAGVSPGWLTLLFIPFWYGSLGLVQAREKT' A
#
# COMPACT_ATOMS: atom_id res chain seq x y z
N MET A 1 2.05 -33.58 22.30
CA MET A 1 2.43 -32.15 22.17
C MET A 1 2.00 -31.70 20.77
N ALA A 2 0.82 -31.11 20.63
CA ALA A 2 0.28 -30.75 19.32
C ALA A 2 1.05 -29.54 18.78
N ILE A 3 1.81 -29.73 17.70
CA ILE A 3 2.42 -28.64 16.95
C ILE A 3 1.28 -27.84 16.34
N ARG A 4 0.91 -26.71 16.94
CA ARG A 4 0.05 -25.72 16.29
C ARG A 4 0.81 -25.21 15.08
N ALA A 5 0.53 -25.77 13.90
CA ALA A 5 0.88 -25.11 12.65
C ALA A 5 0.31 -23.70 12.75
N ARG A 6 1.17 -22.68 12.80
CA ARG A 6 0.72 -21.30 12.67
C ARG A 6 0.05 -21.24 11.30
N LEU A 7 -1.28 -21.22 11.28
CA LEU A 7 -2.08 -20.84 10.13
C LEU A 7 -1.75 -19.37 9.86
N ALA A 8 -0.65 -19.14 9.13
CA ALA A 8 -0.37 -17.81 8.61
C ALA A 8 -1.53 -17.47 7.67
N ASN A 9 -2.23 -16.37 7.95
CA ASN A 9 -3.41 -15.98 7.18
C ASN A 9 -3.03 -15.60 5.73
N ILE A 10 -1.74 -15.38 5.48
CA ILE A 10 -1.21 -14.92 4.21
C ILE A 10 -0.06 -15.84 3.79
N THR A 11 -0.15 -16.39 2.58
CA THR A 11 0.94 -17.18 1.98
C THR A 11 2.10 -16.26 1.56
N PRO A 12 3.33 -16.78 1.40
CA PRO A 12 4.46 -15.99 0.88
C PRO A 12 4.16 -15.31 -0.47
N GLN A 13 3.38 -15.98 -1.33
CA GLN A 13 2.90 -15.41 -2.58
C GLN A 13 1.94 -14.23 -2.37
N GLY A 14 1.01 -14.36 -1.40
CA GLY A 14 0.10 -13.28 -1.01
C GLY A 14 0.85 -12.07 -0.42
N GLN A 15 1.91 -12.29 0.35
CA GLN A 15 2.77 -11.20 0.83
C GLN A 15 3.46 -10.47 -0.32
N ARG A 16 4.07 -11.21 -1.26
CA ARG A 16 4.73 -10.62 -2.43
C ARG A 16 3.74 -9.84 -3.29
N GLN A 17 2.54 -10.36 -3.49
CA GLN A 17 1.50 -9.66 -4.25
C GLN A 17 1.11 -8.34 -3.58
N ARG A 18 0.83 -8.35 -2.27
CA ARG A 18 0.49 -7.14 -1.50
C ARG A 18 1.62 -6.11 -1.49
N PHE A 19 2.87 -6.57 -1.41
CA PHE A 19 4.04 -5.71 -1.56
C PHE A 19 4.06 -5.00 -2.91
N VAL A 20 3.97 -5.76 -4.01
CA VAL A 20 4.03 -5.22 -5.37
C VAL A 20 2.87 -4.25 -5.62
N THR A 21 1.65 -4.63 -5.24
CA THR A 21 0.48 -3.75 -5.35
C THR A 21 0.65 -2.48 -4.51
N GLY A 22 1.21 -2.60 -3.30
CA GLY A 22 1.50 -1.45 -2.43
C GLY A 22 2.50 -0.47 -3.05
N VAL A 23 3.61 -0.99 -3.59
CA VAL A 23 4.62 -0.18 -4.30
C VAL A 23 4.02 0.54 -5.50
N ILE A 24 3.22 -0.16 -6.32
CA ILE A 24 2.56 0.44 -7.49
C ILE A 24 1.60 1.57 -7.06
N ALA A 25 0.78 1.33 -6.03
CA ALA A 25 -0.15 2.33 -5.52
C ALA A 25 0.56 3.58 -4.98
N LEU A 26 1.69 3.41 -4.28
CA LEU A 26 2.50 4.52 -3.80
C LEU A 26 3.13 5.31 -4.94
N ALA A 27 3.73 4.63 -5.93
CA ALA A 27 4.29 5.29 -7.10
C ALA A 27 3.24 6.10 -7.86
N ALA A 28 2.06 5.50 -8.09
CA ALA A 28 0.94 6.19 -8.73
C ALA A 28 0.46 7.41 -7.91
N SER A 29 0.41 7.29 -6.59
CA SER A 29 0.01 8.40 -5.69
C SER A 29 0.99 9.57 -5.75
N VAL A 30 2.31 9.30 -5.81
CA VAL A 30 3.34 10.32 -5.95
C VAL A 30 3.22 11.03 -7.30
N ILE A 31 3.01 10.28 -8.39
CA ILE A 31 2.80 10.85 -9.73
C ILE A 31 1.55 11.74 -9.72
N ALA A 32 0.43 11.25 -9.19
CA ALA A 32 -0.81 12.01 -9.10
C ALA A 32 -0.63 13.30 -8.27
N ALA A 33 0.08 13.25 -7.15
CA ALA A 33 0.43 14.43 -6.36
C ALA A 33 1.20 15.46 -7.20
N GLY A 34 2.24 15.02 -7.92
CA GLY A 34 3.02 15.88 -8.80
C GLY A 34 2.14 16.55 -9.86
N VAL A 35 1.24 15.80 -10.49
CA VAL A 35 0.29 16.33 -11.49
C VAL A 35 -0.62 17.40 -10.88
N LEU A 36 -1.21 17.15 -9.71
CA LEU A 36 -2.09 18.13 -9.05
C LEU A 36 -1.33 19.41 -8.68
N ILE A 37 -0.10 19.28 -8.20
CA ILE A 37 0.75 20.42 -7.85
C ILE A 37 1.10 21.24 -9.10
N VAL A 38 1.55 20.59 -10.18
CA VAL A 38 1.90 21.26 -11.44
C VAL A 38 0.67 21.91 -12.09
N ALA A 39 -0.50 21.29 -11.97
CA ALA A 39 -1.76 21.84 -12.47
C ALA A 39 -2.30 23.02 -11.63
N GLY A 40 -1.69 23.32 -10.47
CA GLY A 40 -2.10 24.44 -9.63
C GLY A 40 -3.51 24.31 -9.04
N VAL A 41 -4.02 23.09 -8.90
CA VAL A 41 -5.37 22.88 -8.33
C VAL A 41 -5.39 23.25 -6.84
N SER A 42 -6.58 23.51 -6.31
CA SER A 42 -6.70 23.87 -4.90
C SER A 42 -6.13 22.76 -3.98
N PRO A 43 -5.44 23.11 -2.88
CA PRO A 43 -4.80 22.13 -2.00
C PRO A 43 -5.76 21.08 -1.42
N GLY A 44 -7.06 21.39 -1.35
CA GLY A 44 -8.09 20.45 -0.93
C GLY A 44 -8.11 19.16 -1.76
N TRP A 45 -7.78 19.21 -3.05
CA TRP A 45 -7.71 18.02 -3.90
C TRP A 45 -6.63 17.03 -3.49
N LEU A 46 -5.56 17.48 -2.84
CA LEU A 46 -4.50 16.59 -2.34
C LEU A 46 -5.00 15.68 -1.21
N THR A 47 -6.07 16.05 -0.50
CA THR A 47 -6.64 15.21 0.56
C THR A 47 -7.18 13.88 0.02
N LEU A 48 -7.65 13.84 -1.23
CA LEU A 48 -8.10 12.60 -1.88
C LEU A 48 -6.97 11.59 -2.06
N LEU A 49 -5.71 12.06 -2.15
CA LEU A 49 -4.54 11.18 -2.25
C LEU A 49 -4.26 10.42 -0.96
N PHE A 50 -4.87 10.81 0.17
CA PHE A 50 -4.74 10.07 1.42
C PHE A 50 -5.11 8.59 1.26
N ILE A 51 -6.20 8.30 0.53
CA ILE A 51 -6.70 6.94 0.34
C ILE A 51 -5.66 6.05 -0.37
N PRO A 52 -5.15 6.40 -1.57
CA PRO A 52 -4.19 5.56 -2.27
C PRO A 52 -2.81 5.53 -1.57
N PHE A 53 -2.41 6.59 -0.85
CA PHE A 53 -1.22 6.56 0.00
C PHE A 53 -1.38 5.58 1.17
N TRP A 54 -2.51 5.65 1.88
CA TRP A 54 -2.82 4.73 2.97
C TRP A 54 -2.86 3.29 2.48
N TYR A 55 -3.61 3.01 1.42
CA TYR A 55 -3.70 1.67 0.83
C TYR A 55 -2.33 1.14 0.39
N GLY A 56 -1.53 1.96 -0.29
CA GLY A 56 -0.18 1.59 -0.72
C GLY A 56 0.75 1.27 0.45
N SER A 57 0.67 2.07 1.53
CA SER A 57 1.43 1.84 2.76
C SER A 57 1.03 0.56 3.49
N LEU A 58 -0.25 0.19 3.49
CA LEU A 58 -0.72 -1.09 4.05
C LEU A 58 -0.08 -2.28 3.35
N GLY A 59 0.04 -2.24 2.02
CA GLY A 59 0.70 -3.30 1.24
C GLY A 59 2.16 -3.51 1.64
N LEU A 60 2.88 -2.41 1.95
CA LEU A 60 4.25 -2.49 2.45
C LEU A 60 4.34 -3.06 3.86
N VAL A 61 3.45 -2.66 4.77
CA VAL A 61 3.45 -3.14 6.16
C VAL A 61 3.06 -4.62 6.22
N GLN A 62 2.01 -5.03 5.50
CA GLN A 62 1.57 -6.43 5.42
C GLN A 62 2.59 -7.36 4.79
N ALA A 63 3.50 -6.84 3.95
CA ALA A 63 4.60 -7.63 3.42
C ALA A 63 5.73 -7.87 4.44
N ARG A 64 5.83 -7.02 5.47
CA ARG A 64 6.85 -7.12 6.53
C ARG A 64 6.35 -7.94 7.72
N GLU A 65 5.05 -7.90 7.99
CA GLU A 65 4.44 -8.64 9.09
C GLU A 65 4.16 -10.10 8.68
N LYS A 66 4.77 -11.04 9.40
CA LYS A 66 4.51 -12.49 9.27
C LYS A 66 3.21 -12.90 9.99
N THR A 67 2.09 -12.25 9.67
CA THR A 67 0.75 -12.68 10.13
C THR A 67 0.12 -13.70 9.20
#